data_AF-X0XUY8-F1
#
_entry.id   AF-X0XUY8-F1
#
_cell.length_a   1.000
_cell.length_b   1.000
_cell.length_c   1.000
_cell.angle_alpha   90.00
_cell.angle_beta   90.00
_cell.angle_gamma   90.00
#
_symmetry.space_group_name_H-M   'P 1'
#
loop_
_entity.id
_entity.type
_entity.pdbx_description
1 polymer ?
#
loop_
_entity_poly.entity_id
_entity_poly.type
_entity_poly.pdbx_seq_one_letter_code
_entity_poly.pdbx_strand_id
1 'polypeptide(L)'
;NLRIPLELSSPIAIESSILWNFMLNNVITFKNRNSQAGLMRKLMRFHVAAGLAGMVNYSILLFLVRGVGLWDIASNIIGIGFGVLINYLLNSRWTWKKQLKKG
;
A
#
# COMPACT_ATOMS: atom_id res chain seq x y z
N ASN A 1 -3.96 34.77 7.82
CA ASN A 1 -4.83 33.64 7.39
C ASN A 1 -4.28 33.03 6.11
N LEU A 2 -3.18 32.27 6.16
CA LEU A 2 -2.76 31.48 5.00
C LEU A 2 -3.61 30.21 4.95
N ARG A 3 -4.82 30.33 4.37
CA ARG A 3 -5.58 29.15 3.95
C ARG A 3 -4.92 28.66 2.68
N ILE A 4 -4.00 27.71 2.82
CA ILE A 4 -3.48 26.96 1.67
C ILE A 4 -4.74 26.40 0.96
N PRO A 5 -4.91 26.62 -0.35
CA PRO A 5 -6.05 26.10 -1.07
C PRO A 5 -6.23 24.61 -0.80
N LEU A 6 -7.47 24.15 -0.62
CA LEU A 6 -7.75 22.73 -0.36
C LEU A 6 -7.15 21.83 -1.45
N GLU A 7 -7.15 22.35 -2.69
CA GLU A 7 -6.59 21.75 -3.88
C GLU A 7 -5.09 21.44 -3.77
N LEU A 8 -4.32 22.24 -3.01
CA LEU A 8 -2.91 21.99 -2.76
C LEU A 8 -2.69 21.19 -1.48
N SER A 9 -3.52 21.41 -0.46
CA SER A 9 -3.38 20.76 0.85
C SER A 9 -3.67 19.26 0.78
N SER A 10 -4.67 18.85 0.02
CA SER A 10 -5.10 17.44 -0.07
C SER A 10 -4.07 16.54 -0.76
N PRO A 11 -3.54 16.86 -1.95
CA PRO A 11 -2.51 16.03 -2.59
C PRO A 11 -1.22 15.95 -1.76
N ILE A 12 -0.79 17.07 -1.16
CA ILE A 12 0.41 17.11 -0.30
C ILE A 12 0.22 16.20 0.91
N ALA A 13 -0.96 16.19 1.52
CA ALA A 13 -1.26 15.33 2.65
C ALA A 13 -1.28 13.83 2.26
N ILE A 14 -1.84 13.50 1.10
CA ILE A 14 -1.86 12.13 0.57
C ILE A 14 -0.42 11.66 0.33
N GLU A 15 0.38 12.42 -0.40
CA GLU A 15 1.78 12.09 -0.69
C GLU A 15 2.61 11.97 0.60
N SER A 16 2.43 12.89 1.55
CA SER A 16 3.09 12.83 2.86
C SER A 16 2.71 11.57 3.63
N SER A 17 1.44 11.16 3.58
CA SER A 17 0.98 9.91 4.20
C SER A 17 1.59 8.68 3.54
N ILE A 18 1.72 8.67 2.20
CA ILE A 18 2.35 7.58 1.46
C ILE A 18 3.83 7.48 1.83
N LEU A 19 4.55 8.61 1.87
CA LEU A 19 5.96 8.67 2.26
C LEU A 19 6.16 8.22 3.72
N TRP A 20 5.31 8.67 4.63
CA TRP A 20 5.34 8.24 6.02
C TRP A 20 5.12 6.73 6.16
N ASN A 21 4.10 6.20 5.47
CA ASN A 21 3.83 4.76 5.43
C ASN A 21 5.01 3.96 4.86
N PHE A 22 5.67 4.47 3.82
CA PHE A 22 6.86 3.86 3.26
C PHE A 22 8.02 3.83 4.26
N MET A 23 8.31 4.97 4.90
CA MET A 23 9.39 5.07 5.88
C MET A 23 9.18 4.13 7.05
N LEU A 24 7.95 4.07 7.56
CA LEU A 24 7.58 3.20 8.67
C LEU A 24 7.76 1.72 8.29
N ASN A 25 7.34 1.33 7.08
CA ASN A 25 7.59 -0.01 6.56
C ASN A 25 9.08 -0.32 6.39
N ASN A 26 9.87 0.63 5.89
CA ASN A 26 11.30 0.46 5.67
C ASN A 26 12.10 0.36 6.98
N VAL A 27 11.73 1.12 8.01
CA VAL A 27 12.44 1.19 9.30
C VAL A 27 11.98 0.14 10.31
N ILE A 28 10.69 -0.22 10.30
CA ILE A 28 10.11 -1.15 11.27
C ILE A 28 9.90 -2.51 10.63
N THR A 29 8.94 -2.63 9.71
CA THR A 29 8.48 -3.91 9.13
C THR A 29 9.60 -4.70 8.46
N PHE A 30 10.51 -3.99 7.77
CA PHE A 30 11.57 -4.61 6.97
C PHE A 30 12.99 -4.28 7.45
N LYS A 31 13.15 -3.75 8.68
CA LYS A 31 14.45 -3.35 9.26
C LYS A 31 15.56 -4.39 9.08
N ASN A 32 15.22 -5.66 9.30
CA ASN A 32 16.15 -6.79 9.26
C ASN A 32 16.27 -7.48 7.89
N ARG A 33 15.71 -6.90 6.82
CA ARG A 33 15.81 -7.43 5.46
C ARG A 33 16.84 -6.64 4.66
N ASN A 34 18.02 -7.23 4.48
CA ASN A 34 19.09 -6.66 3.68
C ASN A 34 18.73 -6.71 2.18
N SER A 35 17.98 -5.72 1.72
CA SER A 35 17.55 -5.59 0.31
C SER A 35 18.53 -4.69 -0.43
N GLN A 36 19.19 -5.26 -1.44
CA GLN A 36 20.16 -4.61 -2.35
C GLN A 36 19.57 -3.46 -3.19
N ALA A 37 18.24 -3.28 -3.19
CA ALA A 37 17.60 -2.20 -3.93
C ALA A 37 17.77 -0.85 -3.21
N GLY A 38 18.19 0.17 -3.97
CA GLY A 38 18.24 1.56 -3.49
C GLY A 38 16.86 2.08 -3.05
N LEU A 39 16.86 3.12 -2.20
CA LEU A 39 15.66 3.65 -1.55
C LEU A 39 14.59 4.11 -2.57
N MET A 40 15.01 4.78 -3.65
CA MET A 40 14.10 5.21 -4.73
C MET A 40 13.42 4.05 -5.45
N ARG A 41 14.15 2.95 -5.67
CA ARG A 41 13.59 1.74 -6.30
C ARG A 41 12.60 1.04 -5.36
N LYS A 42 12.84 1.07 -4.05
CA LYS A 42 11.88 0.57 -3.04
C LYS A 42 10.62 1.43 -3.00
N LEU A 43 10.75 2.77 -3.07
CA LEU A 43 9.63 3.70 -3.15
C LEU A 43 8.73 3.43 -4.35
N MET A 44 9.32 3.30 -5.55
CA MET A 44 8.54 3.01 -6.77
C MET A 44 7.82 1.66 -6.68
N ARG A 45 8.49 0.61 -6.20
CA ARG A 45 7.86 -0.70 -6.01
C ARG A 45 6.73 -0.66 -4.98
N PHE A 46 6.90 0.12 -3.92
CA PHE A 46 5.87 0.34 -2.90
C PHE A 46 4.64 1.04 -3.50
N HIS A 47 4.82 2.08 -4.31
CA HIS A 47 3.73 2.75 -5.01
C HIS A 47 2.97 1.80 -5.93
N VAL A 48 3.68 0.99 -6.73
CA VAL A 48 3.06 -0.01 -7.61
C VAL A 48 2.29 -1.05 -6.78
N ALA A 49 2.88 -1.55 -5.69
CA ALA A 49 2.21 -2.52 -4.81
C ALA A 49 0.95 -1.93 -4.16
N ALA A 50 1.01 -0.69 -3.69
CA ALA A 50 -0.13 0.02 -3.12
C ALA A 50 -1.23 0.27 -4.16
N GLY A 51 -0.88 0.65 -5.39
CA GLY A 51 -1.83 0.81 -6.49
C GLY A 51 -2.55 -0.49 -6.85
N LEU A 52 -1.81 -1.60 -6.98
CA LEU A 52 -2.39 -2.92 -7.24
C LEU A 52 -3.30 -3.38 -6.09
N ALA A 53 -2.88 -3.14 -4.85
CA ALA A 53 -3.70 -3.44 -3.67
C ALA A 53 -5.02 -2.63 -3.66
N GLY A 54 -4.96 -1.35 -4.04
CA GLY A 54 -6.14 -0.50 -4.20
C GLY A 54 -7.09 -1.02 -5.29
N MET A 55 -6.56 -1.48 -6.42
CA MET A 55 -7.36 -2.11 -7.48
C MET A 55 -8.07 -3.38 -6.99
N VAL A 56 -7.37 -4.23 -6.22
CA VAL A 56 -7.97 -5.45 -5.64
C VAL A 56 -9.05 -5.10 -4.63
N ASN A 57 -8.78 -4.16 -3.73
CA ASN A 57 -9.77 -3.65 -2.76
C ASN A 57 -11.06 -3.20 -3.48
N TYR A 58 -10.93 -2.34 -4.48
CA TYR A 58 -12.06 -1.81 -5.23
C TYR A 58 -12.81 -2.90 -6.01
N SER A 59 -12.08 -3.85 -6.61
CA SER A 59 -12.68 -4.96 -7.37
C SER A 59 -13.50 -5.87 -6.45
N ILE A 60 -12.99 -6.18 -5.25
CA ILE A 60 -13.71 -7.00 -4.27
C ILE A 60 -14.94 -6.27 -3.74
N LEU A 61 -14.82 -4.97 -3.45
CA LEU A 61 -15.96 -4.14 -3.07
C LEU A 61 -17.07 -4.22 -4.12
N LEU A 62 -16.74 -3.96 -5.40
CA LEU A 62 -17.71 -4.00 -6.48
C LEU A 62 -18.33 -5.40 -6.67
N PHE A 63 -17.51 -6.45 -6.58
CA PHE A 63 -18.00 -7.82 -6.70
C PHE A 63 -18.98 -8.19 -5.58
N LEU A 64 -18.67 -7.84 -4.33
CA LEU A 64 -19.52 -8.16 -3.19
C LEU A 64 -20.81 -7.32 -3.19
N VAL A 65 -20.73 -6.04 -3.51
CA VAL A 65 -21.91 -5.16 -3.55
C VAL A 65 -22.81 -5.49 -4.73
N ARG A 66 -22.27 -5.57 -5.96
CA ARG A 66 -23.07 -5.71 -7.18
C ARG A 66 -23.33 -7.15 -7.59
N GLY A 67 -22.41 -8.06 -7.28
CA GLY A 67 -22.54 -9.48 -7.62
C GLY A 67 -23.26 -10.28 -6.55
N VAL A 68 -22.88 -10.08 -5.28
CA VAL A 68 -23.41 -10.86 -4.13
C VAL A 68 -24.57 -10.13 -3.43
N GLY A 69 -24.69 -8.80 -3.59
CA GLY A 69 -25.71 -8.00 -2.91
C GLY A 69 -25.38 -7.74 -1.43
N LEU A 70 -24.11 -7.89 -1.02
CA LEU A 70 -23.66 -7.65 0.34
C LEU A 70 -23.59 -6.14 0.62
N TRP A 71 -24.04 -5.72 1.81
CA TRP A 71 -24.06 -4.30 2.19
C TRP A 71 -22.65 -3.68 2.16
N ASP A 72 -22.56 -2.47 1.60
CA ASP A 72 -21.37 -1.68 1.31
C ASP A 72 -20.32 -1.66 2.44
N ILE A 73 -20.73 -1.52 3.70
CA ILE A 73 -19.79 -1.45 4.83
C ILE A 73 -19.04 -2.77 5.00
N ALA A 74 -19.77 -3.90 4.98
CA ALA A 74 -19.17 -5.22 5.12
C ALA A 74 -18.27 -5.53 3.91
N SER A 75 -18.76 -5.22 2.71
CA SER A 75 -18.00 -5.37 1.46
C SER A 75 -16.70 -4.55 1.47
N ASN A 76 -16.73 -3.33 2.01
CA ASN A 76 -15.56 -2.46 2.10
C ASN A 76 -14.53 -3.00 3.09
N ILE A 77 -14.96 -3.46 4.28
CA ILE A 77 -14.06 -4.08 5.27
C ILE A 77 -13.35 -5.30 4.65
N ILE A 78 -14.09 -6.16 3.95
CA ILE A 78 -13.51 -7.34 3.28
C ILE A 78 -12.52 -6.90 2.20
N GLY A 79 -12.90 -5.93 1.35
CA GLY A 79 -12.03 -5.38 0.34
C GLY A 79 -10.74 -4.82 0.94
N ILE A 80 -10.81 -4.10 2.06
CA ILE A 80 -9.63 -3.54 2.74
C ILE A 80 -8.73 -4.66 3.25
N GLY A 81 -9.31 -5.70 3.85
CA GLY A 81 -8.56 -6.87 4.31
C GLY A 81 -7.75 -7.53 3.20
N PHE A 82 -8.38 -7.78 2.05
CA PHE A 82 -7.69 -8.33 0.88
C PHE A 82 -6.66 -7.37 0.29
N GLY A 83 -6.98 -6.08 0.18
CA GLY A 83 -6.05 -5.06 -0.29
C GLY A 83 -4.78 -5.02 0.57
N VAL A 84 -4.93 -4.99 1.89
CA VAL A 84 -3.81 -5.02 2.85
C VAL A 84 -2.98 -6.30 2.68
N LEU A 85 -3.63 -7.46 2.53
CA LEU A 85 -2.94 -8.73 2.33
C LEU A 85 -2.09 -8.74 1.05
N ILE A 86 -2.67 -8.30 -0.08
CA ILE A 86 -1.96 -8.21 -1.36
C ILE A 86 -0.83 -7.19 -1.26
N ASN A 87 -1.06 -6.04 -0.65
CA ASN A 87 -0.03 -5.01 -0.45
C ASN A 87 1.15 -5.57 0.35
N TYR A 88 0.88 -6.30 1.43
CA TYR A 88 1.90 -6.93 2.26
C TYR A 88 2.67 -8.01 1.49
N LEU A 89 1.98 -8.89 0.76
CA LEU A 89 2.61 -9.97 -0.01
C LEU A 89 3.51 -9.44 -1.11
N LEU A 90 3.04 -8.45 -1.89
CA LEU A 90 3.82 -7.80 -2.93
C LEU A 90 5.05 -7.11 -2.33
N ASN A 91 4.89 -6.33 -1.25
CA ASN A 91 6.01 -5.67 -0.62
C ASN A 91 7.02 -6.64 0.01
N SER A 92 6.54 -7.71 0.64
CA SER A 92 7.41 -8.73 1.25
C SER A 92 8.20 -9.54 0.22
N ARG A 93 7.60 -9.86 -0.94
CA ARG A 93 8.24 -10.70 -1.97
C ARG A 93 9.03 -9.90 -3.01
N TRP A 94 8.63 -8.66 -3.31
CA TRP A 94 9.20 -7.86 -4.41
C TRP A 94 9.98 -6.62 -3.93
N THR A 95 9.40 -5.83 -3.03
CA THR A 95 10.03 -4.58 -2.54
C THR A 95 11.18 -4.87 -1.57
N TRP A 96 10.92 -5.72 -0.57
CA TRP A 96 11.88 -6.16 0.46
C TRP A 96 12.10 -7.67 0.41
N LYS A 97 12.40 -8.18 -0.79
CA LYS A 97 12.78 -9.59 -1.00
C LYS A 97 13.93 -9.94 -0.07
N LYS A 98 13.69 -10.87 0.87
CA LYS A 98 14.71 -11.37 1.79
C LYS A 98 15.75 -12.14 0.98
N GLN A 99 17.02 -11.73 1.02
CA GLN A 99 18.08 -12.57 0.47
C GLN A 99 18.27 -13.75 1.42
N LEU A 100 18.05 -14.96 0.92
CA LEU A 100 18.58 -16.16 1.56
C LEU A 100 20.10 -16.03 1.48
N LYS A 101 20.81 -16.04 2.62
CA LYS A 101 22.26 -16.24 2.62
C LYS A 101 22.50 -17.53 1.83
N LYS A 102 23.09 -17.43 0.65
CA LYS A 102 23.76 -18.58 0.04
C LYS A 102 24.95 -18.86 0.96
N GLY A 103 24.84 -19.94 1.73
CA GLY A 103 25.97 -20.52 2.46
C GLY A 103 27.02 -21.00 1.48
#